data_AF-A0A833XHM1-F1
#
_entry.id   AF-A0A833XHM1-F1
#
_cell.length_a   1.000
_cell.length_b   1.000
_cell.length_c   1.000
_cell.angle_alpha   90.00
_cell.angle_beta   90.00
_cell.angle_gamma   90.00
#
_symmetry.space_group_name_H-M   'P 1'
#
loop_
_entity.id
_entity.type
_entity.pdbx_description
1 polymer ?
#
loop_
_entity_poly.entity_id
_entity_poly.type
_entity_poly.pdbx_seq_one_letter_code
_entity_poly.pdbx_strand_id
1 'polypeptide(L)'
;MHAELVVMPPLQIHNVCLPPEQTTFRKLKHSLAEIFFPDDPLYRFKNQTWFRKFILALQFFFPVFQWGSEYNISLLRLGFIIDFLSKATLVGFMAGAAVIVSLQQLKGLLRIVHFTSKMGIVPVISSILNAIYVQWSWQTIVMGSGFLLFLLTTRHISIRKPKLFWVSAAAPLTSVVLSTLLVFLLKSKTQEIPIIGRLPKGLNPPSLNMLCFSGPHLAVAIKTGIITGILSLTEGIAVGRTFAALKNYQ
;
A
#
# COMPACT_ATOMS: atom_id res chain seq x y z
N MET A 1 -26.21 5.60 -56.28
CA MET A 1 -25.81 6.26 -55.02
C MET A 1 -26.97 6.11 -54.05
N HIS A 2 -27.05 4.96 -53.36
CA HIS A 2 -28.13 4.67 -52.41
C HIS A 2 -27.59 4.87 -50.99
N ALA A 3 -28.19 5.80 -50.25
CA ALA A 3 -27.94 5.98 -48.83
C ALA A 3 -28.88 5.07 -48.04
N GLU A 4 -28.35 4.01 -47.43
CA GLU A 4 -29.07 3.24 -46.42
C GLU A 4 -29.15 4.08 -45.12
N LEU A 5 -30.38 4.43 -44.73
CA LEU A 5 -30.68 5.00 -43.42
C LEU A 5 -30.58 3.88 -42.37
N VAL A 6 -29.49 3.87 -41.62
CA VAL A 6 -29.32 3.02 -40.44
C VAL A 6 -30.30 3.47 -39.35
N VAL A 7 -31.38 2.72 -39.18
CA VAL A 7 -32.35 2.92 -38.09
C VAL A 7 -31.72 2.40 -36.79
N MET A 8 -31.38 3.29 -35.85
CA MET A 8 -30.93 2.90 -34.52
C MET A 8 -32.10 2.35 -33.69
N PRO A 9 -31.95 1.20 -32.99
CA PRO A 9 -33.01 0.67 -32.13
C PRO A 9 -33.22 1.55 -30.89
N PRO A 10 -34.44 1.57 -30.31
CA PRO A 10 -34.76 2.43 -29.17
C PRO A 10 -33.95 2.03 -27.92
N LEU A 11 -33.43 3.03 -27.21
CA LEU A 11 -32.74 2.88 -25.92
C LEU A 11 -33.61 2.14 -24.91
N GLN A 12 -33.29 0.87 -24.63
CA GLN A 12 -33.90 0.16 -23.51
C GLN A 12 -33.35 0.71 -22.20
N ILE A 13 -34.20 1.42 -21.46
CA ILE A 13 -33.93 1.88 -20.10
C ILE A 13 -33.97 0.64 -19.20
N HIS A 14 -32.79 0.11 -18.88
CA HIS A 14 -32.66 -1.00 -17.94
C HIS A 14 -32.96 -0.47 -16.52
N ASN A 15 -34.18 -0.69 -16.05
CA ASN A 15 -34.58 -0.34 -14.69
C ASN A 15 -33.88 -1.27 -13.68
N VAL A 16 -32.77 -0.80 -13.11
CA VAL A 16 -32.07 -1.49 -12.03
C VAL A 16 -32.85 -1.26 -10.74
N CYS A 17 -33.45 -2.32 -10.18
CA CYS A 17 -34.05 -2.26 -8.86
C CYS A 17 -33.00 -1.83 -7.83
N LEU A 18 -33.33 -0.83 -7.01
CA LEU A 18 -32.50 -0.47 -5.87
C LEU A 18 -32.45 -1.67 -4.90
N PRO A 19 -31.25 -2.09 -4.45
CA PRO A 19 -31.12 -3.22 -3.55
C PRO A 19 -31.85 -2.92 -2.23
N PRO A 20 -32.51 -3.91 -1.62
CA PRO A 20 -33.25 -3.73 -0.38
C PRO A 20 -32.36 -3.20 0.74
N GLU A 21 -32.91 -2.33 1.61
CA GLU A 21 -32.19 -1.72 2.74
C GLU A 21 -31.61 -2.81 3.67
N GLN A 22 -30.31 -3.05 3.57
CA GLN A 22 -29.58 -3.94 4.47
C GLN A 22 -28.96 -3.16 5.62
N THR A 23 -29.12 -3.68 6.84
CA THR A 23 -28.49 -3.17 8.08
C THR A 23 -26.97 -3.06 7.94
N THR A 24 -26.36 -2.03 8.54
CA THR A 24 -24.92 -1.69 8.42
C THR A 24 -23.98 -2.86 8.72
N PHE A 25 -24.30 -3.68 9.71
CA PHE A 25 -23.51 -4.87 10.04
C PHE A 25 -23.62 -5.97 8.96
N ARG A 26 -24.79 -6.07 8.32
CA ARG A 26 -25.06 -7.04 7.25
C ARG A 26 -24.35 -6.62 5.97
N LYS A 27 -24.29 -5.31 5.66
CA LYS A 27 -23.45 -4.74 4.59
C LYS A 27 -21.97 -4.96 4.86
N LEU A 28 -21.49 -4.71 6.09
CA LEU A 28 -20.09 -4.97 6.45
C LEU A 28 -19.75 -6.45 6.29
N LYS A 29 -20.59 -7.36 6.82
CA LYS A 29 -20.38 -8.80 6.70
C LYS A 29 -20.43 -9.26 5.25
N HIS A 30 -21.38 -8.76 4.46
CA HIS A 30 -21.51 -9.08 3.04
C HIS A 30 -20.31 -8.57 2.25
N SER A 31 -19.93 -7.30 2.41
CA SER A 31 -18.75 -6.74 1.75
C SER A 31 -17.47 -7.43 2.20
N LEU A 32 -17.32 -7.78 3.48
CA LEU A 32 -16.16 -8.56 3.93
C LEU A 32 -16.15 -9.96 3.30
N ALA A 33 -17.30 -10.64 3.25
CA ALA A 33 -17.41 -11.95 2.61
C ALA A 33 -17.14 -11.89 1.11
N GLU A 34 -17.63 -10.86 0.42
CA GLU A 34 -17.42 -10.61 -1.01
C GLU A 34 -15.97 -10.17 -1.32
N ILE A 35 -15.33 -9.42 -0.42
CA ILE A 35 -13.92 -9.04 -0.51
C ILE A 35 -13.00 -10.24 -0.27
N PHE A 36 -13.31 -11.09 0.71
CA PHE A 36 -12.49 -12.25 1.05
C PHE A 36 -12.76 -13.47 0.16
N PHE A 37 -14.01 -13.68 -0.28
CA PHE A 37 -14.47 -14.86 -1.01
C PHE A 37 -15.43 -14.46 -2.16
N PRO A 38 -14.93 -13.76 -3.20
CA PRO A 38 -15.76 -13.34 -4.34
C PRO A 38 -16.29 -14.52 -5.17
N ASP A 39 -15.63 -15.67 -5.11
CA ASP A 39 -16.06 -16.95 -5.68
C ASP A 39 -16.04 -17.99 -4.57
N ASP A 40 -17.12 -18.77 -4.39
CA ASP A 40 -17.17 -19.85 -3.39
C ASP A 40 -16.01 -20.83 -3.62
N PRO A 41 -14.95 -20.82 -2.79
CA PRO A 41 -13.74 -21.63 -3.05
C PRO A 41 -14.06 -23.12 -2.95
N LEU A 42 -15.16 -23.45 -2.26
CA LEU A 42 -15.62 -24.80 -2.00
C LEU A 42 -16.50 -25.39 -3.11
N TYR A 43 -16.88 -24.61 -4.13
CA TYR A 43 -17.70 -25.12 -5.23
C TYR A 43 -17.02 -26.28 -5.97
N ARG A 44 -15.69 -26.21 -6.15
CA ARG A 44 -14.86 -27.25 -6.81
C ARG A 44 -14.84 -28.58 -6.06
N PHE A 45 -15.20 -28.59 -4.78
CA PHE A 45 -15.29 -29.81 -3.96
C PHE A 45 -16.65 -30.50 -4.11
N LYS A 46 -17.66 -29.81 -4.65
CA LYS A 46 -19.00 -30.35 -4.87
C LYS A 46 -18.95 -31.29 -6.10
N ASN A 47 -19.49 -32.50 -5.98
CA ASN A 47 -19.50 -33.56 -7.01
C ASN A 47 -18.15 -34.24 -7.38
N GLN A 48 -17.17 -34.30 -6.47
CA GLN A 48 -15.92 -35.07 -6.68
C GLN A 48 -15.76 -36.25 -5.72
N THR A 49 -14.97 -37.26 -6.12
CA THR A 49 -14.62 -38.43 -5.30
C THR A 49 -13.79 -38.03 -4.08
N TRP A 50 -13.83 -38.82 -3.00
CA TRP A 50 -13.18 -38.50 -1.72
C TRP A 50 -11.67 -38.26 -1.84
N PHE A 51 -10.96 -39.06 -2.65
CA PHE A 51 -9.54 -38.84 -2.96
C PHE A 51 -9.28 -37.52 -3.69
N ARG A 52 -10.14 -37.14 -4.65
CA ARG A 52 -10.01 -35.86 -5.35
C ARG A 52 -10.32 -34.68 -4.44
N LYS A 53 -11.29 -34.81 -3.52
CA LYS A 53 -11.52 -33.79 -2.48
C LYS A 53 -10.30 -33.61 -1.58
N PHE A 54 -9.63 -34.71 -1.21
CA PHE A 54 -8.40 -34.64 -0.42
C PHE A 54 -7.26 -33.97 -1.20
N ILE A 55 -7.05 -34.33 -2.47
CA ILE A 55 -6.05 -33.68 -3.33
C ILE A 55 -6.38 -32.21 -3.55
N LEU A 56 -7.65 -31.84 -3.78
CA LEU A 56 -8.10 -30.45 -3.91
C LEU A 56 -7.90 -29.65 -2.60
N ALA A 57 -8.11 -30.28 -1.45
CA ALA A 57 -7.87 -29.65 -0.15
C ALA A 57 -6.37 -29.44 0.06
N LEU A 58 -5.56 -30.45 -0.26
CA LEU A 58 -4.12 -30.36 -0.20
C LEU A 58 -3.58 -29.31 -1.17
N GLN A 59 -4.17 -29.17 -2.36
CA GLN A 59 -3.86 -28.17 -3.37
C GLN A 59 -4.30 -26.75 -2.95
N PHE A 60 -5.37 -26.63 -2.17
CA PHE A 60 -5.80 -25.38 -1.57
C PHE A 60 -4.85 -24.90 -0.46
N PHE A 61 -4.34 -25.81 0.38
CA PHE A 61 -3.38 -25.49 1.45
C PHE A 61 -1.93 -25.41 0.97
N PHE A 62 -1.56 -26.22 -0.01
CA PHE A 62 -0.22 -26.37 -0.57
C PHE A 62 -0.29 -26.34 -2.10
N PRO A 63 -0.36 -25.14 -2.71
CA PRO A 63 -0.42 -24.97 -4.16
C PRO A 63 0.71 -25.70 -4.90
N VAL A 64 1.87 -25.87 -4.25
CA VAL A 64 3.08 -26.52 -4.79
C VAL A 64 2.82 -27.86 -5.51
N PHE A 65 1.84 -28.66 -5.07
CA PHE A 65 1.53 -29.96 -5.67
C PHE A 65 0.77 -29.88 -7.01
N GLN A 66 0.03 -28.80 -7.27
CA GLN A 66 -0.56 -28.54 -8.59
C GLN A 66 0.52 -28.18 -9.61
N TRP A 67 1.49 -27.40 -9.14
CA TRP A 67 2.50 -26.73 -9.97
C TRP A 67 3.64 -27.63 -10.41
N GLY A 68 4.01 -28.63 -9.60
CA GLY A 68 5.05 -29.60 -9.98
C GLY A 68 4.68 -30.49 -11.16
N SER A 69 3.38 -30.69 -11.39
CA SER A 69 2.86 -31.55 -12.48
C SER A 69 2.73 -30.85 -13.83
N GLU A 70 2.74 -29.52 -13.89
CA GLU A 70 2.51 -28.72 -15.12
C GLU A 70 3.74 -27.87 -15.52
N TYR A 71 4.93 -28.19 -14.98
CA TYR A 71 6.12 -27.36 -15.10
C TYR A 71 6.69 -27.31 -16.53
N ASN A 72 6.86 -26.11 -17.08
CA ASN A 72 7.44 -25.85 -18.41
C ASN A 72 8.42 -24.66 -18.29
N ILE A 73 9.53 -24.62 -19.04
CA ILE A 73 10.60 -23.60 -18.91
C ILE A 73 10.08 -22.15 -19.12
N SER A 74 8.93 -21.99 -19.78
CA SER A 74 8.20 -20.73 -19.89
C SER A 74 7.62 -20.19 -18.55
N LEU A 75 7.61 -21.00 -17.47
CA LEU A 75 7.19 -20.66 -16.10
C LEU A 75 8.30 -20.10 -15.21
N LEU A 76 9.53 -19.95 -15.71
CA LEU A 76 10.51 -19.01 -15.12
C LEU A 76 10.03 -17.55 -15.20
N ARG A 77 8.93 -17.31 -15.92
CA ARG A 77 8.18 -16.06 -15.88
C ARG A 77 7.66 -15.87 -14.45
N LEU A 78 7.98 -14.72 -13.86
CA LEU A 78 7.64 -14.25 -12.51
C LEU A 78 6.16 -14.42 -12.07
N GLY A 79 5.28 -14.79 -13.01
CA GLY A 79 3.95 -15.39 -12.85
C GLY A 79 3.78 -16.31 -11.63
N PHE A 80 4.73 -17.24 -11.44
CA PHE A 80 4.70 -18.26 -10.38
C PHE A 80 4.57 -17.69 -8.95
N ILE A 81 5.32 -16.63 -8.64
CA ILE A 81 5.34 -16.00 -7.31
C ILE A 81 3.98 -15.34 -7.01
N ILE A 82 3.31 -14.84 -8.05
CA ILE A 82 2.08 -14.07 -7.95
C ILE A 82 0.88 -14.99 -7.65
N ASP A 83 0.89 -16.20 -8.19
CA ASP A 83 -0.14 -17.20 -7.90
C ASP A 83 0.05 -17.84 -6.51
N PHE A 84 1.25 -17.74 -5.93
CA PHE A 84 1.53 -18.11 -4.55
C PHE A 84 1.04 -17.10 -3.51
N LEU A 85 0.75 -15.86 -3.91
CA LEU A 85 0.35 -14.79 -3.01
C LEU A 85 -1.15 -14.55 -3.11
N SER A 86 -1.90 -15.23 -2.23
CA SER A 86 -3.35 -15.04 -2.13
C SER A 86 -3.69 -13.57 -1.86
N LYS A 87 -4.86 -13.11 -2.34
CA LYS A 87 -5.38 -11.76 -2.03
C LYS A 87 -5.38 -11.50 -0.52
N ALA A 88 -5.70 -12.52 0.28
CA ALA A 88 -5.70 -12.43 1.75
C ALA A 88 -4.30 -12.17 2.32
N THR A 89 -3.27 -12.86 1.82
CA THR A 89 -1.87 -12.65 2.25
C THR A 89 -1.39 -11.24 1.91
N LEU A 90 -1.73 -10.73 0.72
CA LEU A 90 -1.36 -9.37 0.29
C LEU A 90 -2.03 -8.30 1.14
N VAL A 91 -3.34 -8.42 1.39
CA VAL A 91 -4.07 -7.47 2.24
C VAL A 91 -3.55 -7.51 3.68
N GLY A 92 -3.29 -8.70 4.23
CA GLY A 92 -2.70 -8.86 5.57
C GLY A 92 -1.30 -8.25 5.68
N PHE A 93 -0.45 -8.47 4.67
CA PHE A 93 0.87 -7.85 4.59
C PHE A 93 0.78 -6.32 4.53
N MET A 94 -0.05 -5.78 3.62
CA MET A 94 -0.25 -4.33 3.50
C MET A 94 -0.77 -3.70 4.78
N ALA A 95 -1.72 -4.36 5.47
CA ALA A 95 -2.23 -3.90 6.76
C ALA A 95 -1.11 -3.86 7.83
N GLY A 96 -0.31 -4.92 7.93
CA GLY A 96 0.84 -4.96 8.84
C GLY A 96 1.90 -3.89 8.52
N ALA A 97 2.25 -3.74 7.24
CA ALA A 97 3.17 -2.71 6.78
C ALA A 97 2.63 -1.30 7.08
N ALA A 98 1.35 -1.04 6.85
CA ALA A 98 0.71 0.24 7.16
C ALA A 98 0.78 0.58 8.65
N VAL A 99 0.60 -0.39 9.54
CA VAL A 99 0.77 -0.19 10.99
C VAL A 99 2.21 0.19 11.33
N ILE A 100 3.20 -0.56 10.81
CA ILE A 100 4.62 -0.29 11.06
C ILE A 100 5.03 1.09 10.52
N VAL A 101 4.63 1.43 9.29
CA VAL A 101 4.91 2.73 8.68
C VAL A 101 4.26 3.84 9.49
N SER A 102 3.00 3.69 9.90
CA SER A 102 2.30 4.70 10.73
C SER A 102 3.02 4.93 12.06
N LEU A 103 3.46 3.87 12.74
CA LEU A 103 4.28 3.97 13.95
C LEU A 103 5.63 4.66 13.70
N GLN A 104 6.25 4.42 12.54
CA GLN A 104 7.50 5.08 12.17
C GLN A 104 7.30 6.55 11.78
N GLN A 105 6.18 6.95 11.19
CA GLN A 105 5.89 8.35 10.90
C GLN A 105 5.67 9.17 12.19
N LEU A 106 5.19 8.52 13.26
CA LEU A 106 4.99 9.16 14.56
C LEU A 106 6.30 9.74 15.13
N LYS A 107 7.46 9.14 14.82
CA LYS A 107 8.77 9.67 15.24
C LYS A 107 9.04 11.07 14.67
N GLY A 108 8.57 11.33 13.45
CA GLY A 108 8.69 12.62 12.77
C GLY A 108 7.71 13.66 13.35
N LEU A 109 6.51 13.23 13.72
CA LEU A 109 5.50 14.10 14.34
C LEU A 109 5.88 14.50 15.78
N LEU A 110 6.40 13.57 16.57
CA LEU A 110 6.75 13.76 17.99
C LEU A 110 8.18 14.29 18.21
N ARG A 111 8.97 14.50 17.14
CA ARG A 111 10.35 15.01 17.21
C ARG A 111 11.28 14.14 18.09
N ILE A 112 11.27 12.82 17.86
CA ILE A 112 12.12 11.87 18.59
C ILE A 112 13.51 11.83 17.96
N VAL A 113 14.53 12.36 18.65
CA VAL A 113 15.92 12.45 18.13
C VAL A 113 16.65 11.10 18.22
N HIS A 114 16.38 10.32 19.27
CA HIS A 114 16.99 9.00 19.49
C HIS A 114 15.97 7.90 19.23
N PHE A 115 15.80 7.55 17.94
CA PHE A 115 14.93 6.44 17.56
C PHE A 115 15.75 5.15 17.45
N THR A 116 15.19 4.06 17.96
CA THR A 116 15.81 2.73 17.83
C THR A 116 16.08 2.39 16.37
N SER A 117 17.27 1.88 16.06
CA SER A 117 17.60 1.40 14.70
C SER A 117 16.87 0.08 14.35
N LYS A 118 16.21 -0.55 15.33
CA LYS A 118 15.50 -1.82 15.14
C LYS A 118 14.06 -1.56 14.67
N MET A 119 13.69 -2.09 13.50
CA MET A 119 12.36 -1.94 12.90
C MET A 119 11.23 -2.80 13.54
N GLY A 120 11.49 -3.47 14.67
CA GLY A 120 10.48 -4.29 15.34
C GLY A 120 9.38 -3.46 16.02
N ILE A 121 8.17 -3.99 16.10
CA ILE A 121 7.02 -3.31 16.74
C ILE A 121 7.31 -2.99 18.22
N VAL A 122 7.82 -3.97 18.97
CA VAL A 122 8.13 -3.83 20.40
C VAL A 122 9.14 -2.69 20.67
N PRO A 123 10.33 -2.66 20.03
CA PRO A 123 11.28 -1.57 20.28
C PRO A 123 10.77 -0.21 19.79
N VAL A 124 9.96 -0.16 18.74
CA VAL A 124 9.34 1.09 18.26
C VAL A 124 8.35 1.65 19.28
N ILE A 125 7.42 0.83 19.79
CA ILE A 125 6.44 1.26 20.80
C ILE A 125 7.14 1.69 22.09
N SER A 126 8.13 0.92 22.54
CA SER A 126 8.92 1.28 23.74
C SER A 126 9.66 2.61 23.54
N SER A 127 10.22 2.87 22.35
CA SER A 127 10.88 4.14 22.04
C SER A 127 9.90 5.32 22.05
N ILE A 128 8.69 5.15 21.53
CA ILE A 128 7.65 6.18 21.53
C ILE A 128 7.22 6.52 22.96
N LEU A 129 6.95 5.52 23.80
CA LEU A 129 6.52 5.73 25.19
C LEU A 129 7.59 6.45 26.02
N ASN A 130 8.85 6.02 25.90
CA ASN A 130 9.95 6.69 26.60
C ASN A 130 10.17 8.13 26.10
N ALA A 131 10.01 8.36 24.79
CA ALA A 131 10.16 9.70 24.22
C ALA A 131 9.07 10.67 24.69
N ILE A 132 7.82 10.21 24.79
CA ILE A 132 6.69 11.00 25.32
C ILE A 132 6.97 11.42 26.77
N TYR A 133 7.59 10.56 27.56
CA TYR A 133 7.88 10.87 28.97
C TYR A 133 9.05 11.85 29.16
N VAL A 134 10.11 11.77 28.33
CA VAL A 134 11.36 12.50 28.58
C VAL A 134 11.53 13.78 27.74
N GLN A 135 11.05 13.82 26.49
CA GLN A 135 11.39 14.88 25.52
C GLN A 135 10.15 15.46 24.81
N TRP A 136 9.16 15.92 25.59
CA TRP A 136 7.94 16.51 25.02
C TRP A 136 8.16 17.96 24.56
N SER A 137 8.04 18.22 23.25
CA SER A 137 7.96 19.58 22.69
C SER A 137 6.60 19.82 22.06
N TRP A 138 5.74 20.59 22.73
CA TRP A 138 4.37 20.83 22.26
C TRP A 138 4.32 21.61 20.94
N GLN A 139 5.32 22.45 20.67
CA GLN A 139 5.39 23.30 19.48
C GLN A 139 5.50 22.48 18.19
N THR A 140 6.36 21.44 18.18
CA THR A 140 6.52 20.56 17.02
C THR A 140 5.30 19.68 16.80
N ILE A 141 4.65 19.24 17.89
CA ILE A 141 3.44 18.42 17.84
C ILE A 141 2.27 19.25 17.28
N VAL A 142 2.07 20.47 17.77
CA VAL A 142 1.00 21.36 17.27
C VAL A 142 1.23 21.71 15.81
N MET A 143 2.46 22.06 15.43
CA MET A 143 2.80 22.36 14.04
C MET A 143 2.58 21.16 13.13
N GLY A 144 3.11 19.99 13.49
CA GLY A 144 2.96 18.76 12.70
C GLY A 144 1.51 18.29 12.62
N SER A 145 0.75 18.40 13.71
CA SER A 145 -0.68 18.08 13.72
C SER A 145 -1.49 19.06 12.87
N GLY A 146 -1.12 20.35 12.85
CA GLY A 146 -1.72 21.34 11.98
C GLY A 146 -1.51 21.04 10.49
N PHE A 147 -0.29 20.67 10.09
CA PHE A 147 -0.03 20.25 8.72
C PHE A 147 -0.72 18.93 8.36
N LEU A 148 -0.75 17.96 9.28
CA LEU A 148 -1.48 16.71 9.09
C LEU A 148 -2.98 16.98 8.88
N LEU A 149 -3.59 17.83 9.70
CA LEU A 149 -4.99 18.25 9.55
C LEU A 149 -5.23 18.91 8.19
N PHE A 150 -4.35 19.83 7.78
CA PHE A 150 -4.42 20.47 6.47
C PHE A 150 -4.41 19.46 5.31
N LEU A 151 -3.49 18.47 5.35
CA LEU A 151 -3.41 17.42 4.33
C LEU A 151 -4.67 16.54 4.32
N LEU A 152 -5.16 16.14 5.50
CA LEU A 152 -6.37 15.31 5.63
C LEU A 152 -7.63 16.05 5.17
N THR A 153 -7.78 17.34 5.51
CA THR A 153 -8.89 18.18 5.05
C THR A 153 -8.87 18.31 3.53
N THR A 154 -7.69 18.56 2.96
CA THR A 154 -7.55 18.67 1.50
C THR A 154 -7.91 17.36 0.80
N ARG A 155 -7.50 16.22 1.37
CA ARG A 155 -7.88 14.90 0.87
C ARG A 155 -9.39 14.64 1.03
N HIS A 156 -9.99 15.04 2.15
CA HIS A 156 -11.43 14.90 2.37
C HIS A 156 -12.25 15.68 1.34
N ILE A 157 -11.82 16.91 1.02
CA ILE A 157 -12.43 17.76 -0.01
C ILE A 157 -12.32 17.10 -1.40
N SER A 158 -11.14 16.57 -1.74
CA SER A 158 -10.92 15.89 -3.02
C SER A 158 -11.81 14.66 -3.20
N ILE A 159 -12.14 13.94 -2.12
CA ILE A 159 -13.04 12.77 -2.19
C ILE A 159 -14.49 13.23 -2.35
N ARG A 160 -14.90 14.31 -1.66
CA ARG A 160 -16.27 14.87 -1.75
C ARG A 160 -16.55 15.55 -3.09
N LYS A 161 -15.53 16.15 -3.72
CA LYS A 161 -15.66 16.94 -4.95
C LYS A 161 -14.61 16.46 -5.96
N PRO A 162 -14.96 15.57 -6.91
CA PRO A 162 -13.99 15.01 -7.86
C PRO A 162 -13.36 16.07 -8.78
N LYS A 163 -14.05 17.20 -9.00
CA LYS A 163 -13.49 18.36 -9.74
C LYS A 163 -12.29 19.02 -9.03
N LEU A 164 -12.12 18.81 -7.72
CA LEU A 164 -11.04 19.38 -6.90
C LEU A 164 -9.93 18.35 -6.60
N PHE A 165 -9.81 17.28 -7.39
CA PHE A 165 -8.75 16.28 -7.24
C PHE A 165 -7.33 16.88 -7.22
N TRP A 166 -7.09 17.89 -8.06
CA TRP A 166 -5.81 18.59 -8.15
C TRP A 166 -5.36 19.22 -6.82
N VAL A 167 -6.31 19.61 -5.96
CA VAL A 167 -5.98 20.22 -4.67
C VAL A 167 -5.28 19.20 -3.76
N SER A 168 -5.76 17.95 -3.73
CA SER A 168 -5.10 16.88 -2.95
C SER A 168 -3.78 16.43 -3.55
N ALA A 169 -3.60 16.54 -4.88
CA ALA A 169 -2.33 16.23 -5.53
C ALA A 169 -1.25 17.28 -5.22
N ALA A 170 -1.63 18.57 -5.15
CA ALA A 170 -0.71 19.66 -4.83
C ALA A 170 -0.43 19.81 -3.32
N ALA A 171 -1.30 19.28 -2.46
CA ALA A 171 -1.26 19.48 -1.01
C ALA A 171 0.09 19.17 -0.33
N PRO A 172 0.80 18.07 -0.64
CA PRO A 172 2.10 17.79 -0.01
C PRO A 172 3.14 18.86 -0.32
N LEU A 173 3.19 19.33 -1.57
CA LEU A 173 4.14 20.36 -2.00
C LEU A 173 3.80 21.71 -1.36
N THR A 174 2.52 22.11 -1.38
CA THR A 174 2.09 23.37 -0.76
C THR A 174 2.31 23.35 0.76
N SER A 175 2.12 22.20 1.40
CA SER A 175 2.44 22.02 2.83
C SER A 175 3.93 22.27 3.12
N VAL A 176 4.84 21.81 2.26
CA VAL A 176 6.29 22.04 2.43
C VAL A 176 6.63 23.53 2.25
N VAL A 177 6.09 24.19 1.23
CA VAL A 177 6.31 25.62 0.99
C VAL A 177 5.75 26.46 2.14
N LEU A 178 4.52 26.18 2.57
CA LEU A 178 3.87 26.88 3.68
C LEU A 178 4.63 26.67 5.00
N SER A 179 5.08 25.45 5.28
CA SER A 179 5.93 25.15 6.44
C SER A 179 7.24 25.92 6.42
N THR A 180 7.91 25.98 5.27
CA THR A 180 9.16 26.73 5.12
C THR A 180 8.96 28.23 5.37
N LEU A 181 7.90 28.81 4.81
CA LEU A 181 7.54 30.21 5.02
C LEU A 181 7.20 30.50 6.49
N LEU A 182 6.41 29.64 7.11
CA LEU A 182 5.99 29.77 8.50
C LEU A 182 7.19 29.66 9.45
N VAL A 183 8.08 28.69 9.24
CA VAL A 183 9.32 28.53 10.01
C VAL A 183 10.25 29.73 9.79
N PHE A 184 10.33 30.28 8.58
CA PHE A 184 11.13 31.49 8.30
C PHE A 184 10.62 32.71 9.08
N LEU A 185 9.31 32.92 9.12
CA LEU A 185 8.68 34.02 9.88
C LEU A 185 8.80 33.83 11.40
N LEU A 186 8.66 32.59 11.89
CA LEU A 186 8.75 32.26 13.32
C LEU A 186 10.18 32.02 13.82
N LYS A 187 11.18 32.02 12.93
CA LYS A 187 12.60 31.74 13.25
C LYS A 187 13.12 32.61 14.39
N SER A 188 12.62 33.83 14.52
CA SER A 188 13.01 34.77 15.59
C SER A 188 12.42 34.45 16.97
N LYS A 189 11.36 33.63 17.06
CA LYS A 189 10.64 33.35 18.32
C LYS A 189 10.76 31.89 18.81
N THR A 190 11.12 30.95 17.94
CA THR A 190 11.18 29.52 18.29
C THR A 190 12.48 28.90 17.80
N GLN A 191 13.53 28.97 18.63
CA GLN A 191 14.84 28.38 18.38
C GLN A 191 14.85 26.84 18.47
N GLU A 192 13.77 26.24 18.99
CA GLU A 192 13.74 24.82 19.28
C GLU A 192 13.45 23.95 18.04
N ILE A 193 12.86 24.46 16.96
CA ILE A 193 12.43 23.62 15.83
C ILE A 193 13.64 23.19 14.98
N PRO A 194 13.83 21.87 14.70
CA PRO A 194 14.98 21.41 13.95
C PRO A 194 14.75 21.73 12.47
N ILE A 195 15.60 22.58 11.91
CA ILE A 195 15.53 22.97 10.51
C ILE A 195 16.43 22.03 9.71
N ILE A 196 15.96 21.65 8.53
CA ILE A 196 16.76 20.89 7.56
C ILE A 196 18.00 21.74 7.23
N GLY A 197 19.19 21.16 7.46
CA GLY A 197 20.47 21.83 7.24
C GLY A 197 20.79 22.07 5.76
N ARG A 198 22.05 22.40 5.48
CA ARG A 198 22.50 22.57 4.10
C ARG A 198 22.49 21.22 3.38
N LEU A 199 21.72 21.12 2.29
CA LEU A 199 21.80 19.99 1.38
C LEU A 199 22.98 20.19 0.41
N PRO A 200 23.86 19.19 0.24
CA PRO A 200 24.91 19.25 -0.78
C PRO A 200 24.27 19.38 -2.16
N LYS A 201 24.77 20.33 -2.95
CA LYS A 201 24.30 20.56 -4.33
C LYS A 201 25.10 19.68 -5.28
N GLY A 202 24.41 19.04 -6.22
CA GLY A 202 25.05 18.23 -7.27
C GLY A 202 24.53 16.82 -7.33
N LEU A 203 24.95 16.08 -8.36
CA LEU A 203 24.70 14.66 -8.47
C LEU A 203 25.77 13.91 -7.68
N ASN A 204 25.35 12.92 -6.90
CA ASN A 204 26.30 11.98 -6.29
C ASN A 204 27.06 11.26 -7.42
N PRO A 205 28.40 11.18 -7.41
CA PRO A 205 29.15 10.48 -8.45
C PRO A 205 28.72 9.02 -8.53
N PRO A 206 28.82 8.37 -9.72
CA PRO A 206 28.48 6.96 -9.87
C PRO A 206 29.27 6.10 -8.89
N SER A 207 28.57 5.48 -7.94
CA SER A 207 29.16 4.65 -6.89
C SER A 207 29.50 3.23 -7.36
N LEU A 208 29.76 3.03 -8.66
CA LEU A 208 30.10 1.71 -9.23
C LEU A 208 31.40 1.16 -8.62
N ASN A 209 32.35 2.04 -8.29
CA ASN A 209 33.62 1.67 -7.66
C ASN A 209 33.47 1.29 -6.18
N MET A 210 32.28 1.42 -5.59
CA MET A 210 31.96 1.04 -4.20
C MET A 210 31.26 -0.32 -4.11
N LEU A 211 31.10 -1.03 -5.23
CA LEU A 211 30.53 -2.39 -5.26
C LEU A 211 31.53 -3.40 -4.71
N CYS A 212 31.43 -3.72 -3.42
CA CYS A 212 32.22 -4.77 -2.79
C CYS A 212 31.49 -6.13 -2.89
N PHE A 213 31.98 -7.00 -3.77
CA PHE A 213 31.50 -8.38 -3.91
C PHE A 213 32.16 -9.37 -2.95
N SER A 214 32.92 -8.87 -1.98
CA SER A 214 33.65 -9.68 -0.99
C SER A 214 33.43 -9.11 0.40
N GLY A 215 32.98 -9.94 1.34
CA GLY A 215 32.81 -9.55 2.74
C GLY A 215 31.74 -10.33 3.51
N PRO A 216 31.72 -10.22 4.85
CA PRO A 216 30.80 -10.96 5.72
C PRO A 216 29.32 -10.59 5.53
N HIS A 217 29.02 -9.41 4.98
CA HIS A 217 27.66 -8.93 4.76
C HIS A 217 27.11 -9.22 3.35
N LEU A 218 27.91 -9.75 2.43
CA LEU A 218 27.50 -10.00 1.05
C LEU A 218 26.30 -10.96 0.98
N ALA A 219 26.39 -12.10 1.69
CA ALA A 219 25.33 -13.08 1.71
C ALA A 219 24.02 -12.51 2.30
N VAL A 220 24.13 -11.67 3.31
CA VAL A 220 22.98 -10.97 3.91
C VAL A 220 22.36 -10.01 2.90
N ALA A 221 23.18 -9.22 2.20
CA ALA A 221 22.73 -8.27 1.19
C ALA A 221 22.07 -8.95 -0.02
N ILE A 222 22.62 -10.08 -0.49
CA ILE A 222 22.01 -10.88 -1.56
C ILE A 222 20.65 -11.43 -1.10
N LYS A 223 20.59 -12.00 0.12
CA LYS A 223 19.35 -12.53 0.68
C LYS A 223 18.28 -11.45 0.82
N THR A 224 18.63 -10.27 1.34
CA THR A 224 17.69 -9.15 1.47
C THR A 224 17.29 -8.59 0.11
N GLY A 225 18.21 -8.52 -0.85
CA GLY A 225 17.97 -8.09 -2.21
C GLY A 225 16.96 -8.98 -2.94
N ILE A 226 17.11 -10.30 -2.86
CA ILE A 226 16.16 -11.26 -3.45
C ILE A 226 14.77 -11.09 -2.83
N ILE A 227 14.67 -11.03 -1.50
CA ILE A 227 13.38 -10.87 -0.79
C ILE A 227 12.72 -9.54 -1.18
N THR A 228 13.49 -8.44 -1.20
CA THR A 228 12.97 -7.11 -1.56
C THR A 228 12.55 -7.05 -3.03
N GLY A 229 13.28 -7.71 -3.93
CA GLY A 229 12.93 -7.81 -5.34
C GLY A 229 11.61 -8.55 -5.56
N ILE A 230 11.45 -9.72 -4.92
CA ILE A 230 10.19 -10.49 -4.94
C ILE A 230 9.02 -9.66 -4.42
N LEU A 231 9.23 -8.93 -3.31
CA LEU A 231 8.22 -8.09 -2.70
C LEU A 231 7.81 -6.91 -3.62
N SER A 232 8.78 -6.20 -4.19
CA SER A 232 8.55 -5.09 -5.11
C SER A 232 7.79 -5.52 -6.37
N LEU A 233 8.16 -6.66 -6.94
CA LEU A 233 7.49 -7.20 -8.12
C LEU A 233 6.05 -7.62 -7.80
N THR A 234 5.83 -8.21 -6.65
CA THR A 234 4.48 -8.56 -6.17
C THR A 234 3.60 -7.32 -6.03
N GLU A 235 4.09 -6.27 -5.35
CA GLU A 235 3.33 -5.03 -5.16
C GLU A 235 3.01 -4.36 -6.50
N GLY A 236 4.00 -4.26 -7.40
CA GLY A 236 3.80 -3.68 -8.73
C GLY A 236 2.72 -4.40 -9.54
N ILE A 237 2.68 -5.73 -9.48
CA ILE A 237 1.68 -6.53 -10.21
C ILE A 237 0.31 -6.48 -9.53
N ALA A 238 0.25 -6.47 -8.20
CA ALA A 238 -1.01 -6.28 -7.48
C ALA A 238 -1.66 -4.93 -7.83
N VAL A 239 -0.85 -3.86 -7.90
CA VAL A 239 -1.30 -2.54 -8.36
C VAL A 239 -1.72 -2.59 -9.83
N GLY A 240 -0.94 -3.23 -10.71
CA GLY A 240 -1.31 -3.41 -12.12
C GLY A 240 -2.66 -4.14 -12.30
N ARG A 241 -2.88 -5.25 -11.59
CA ARG A 241 -4.13 -6.03 -11.63
C ARG A 241 -5.33 -5.26 -11.11
N THR A 242 -5.16 -4.45 -10.06
CA THR A 242 -6.24 -3.61 -9.52
C THR A 242 -6.62 -2.50 -10.50
N PHE A 243 -5.66 -1.86 -11.16
CA PHE A 243 -5.96 -0.90 -12.23
C PHE A 243 -6.63 -1.56 -13.45
N ALA A 244 -6.19 -2.75 -13.85
CA ALA A 244 -6.78 -3.51 -14.95
C ALA A 244 -8.24 -3.89 -14.66
N ALA A 245 -8.53 -4.41 -13.46
CA ALA A 245 -9.88 -4.75 -13.02
C ALA A 245 -10.83 -3.53 -12.97
N LEU A 246 -10.34 -2.37 -12.51
CA LEU A 246 -11.14 -1.13 -12.46
C LEU A 246 -11.49 -0.59 -13.85
N LYS A 247 -10.72 -0.95 -14.88
CA LYS A 247 -10.88 -0.45 -16.25
C LYS A 247 -11.32 -1.54 -17.25
N ASN A 248 -11.59 -2.76 -16.78
CA ASN A 248 -11.86 -3.95 -17.61
C ASN A 248 -10.79 -4.18 -18.70
N TYR A 249 -9.52 -3.84 -18.42
CA TYR A 249 -8.41 -4.23 -19.29
C TYR A 249 -8.01 -5.68 -18.97
N GLN A 250 -7.86 -6.51 -20.00
CA GLN A 250 -7.29 -7.86 -19.88
C GLN A 250 -5.77 -7.82 -19.95
#